data_AF-X1G9L4-F1
#
_entry.id   AF-X1G9L4-F1
#
_cell.length_a   1.000
_cell.length_b   1.000
_cell.length_c   1.000
_cell.angle_alpha   90.00
_cell.angle_beta   90.00
_cell.angle_gamma   90.00
#
_symmetry.space_group_name_H-M   'P 1'
#
loop_
_entity.id
_entity.type
_entity.pdbx_description
1 polymer ?
#
loop_
_entity_poly.entity_id
_entity_poly.type
_entity_poly.pdbx_seq_one_letter_code
_entity_poly.pdbx_strand_id
1 'polypeptide(L)'
;MTEDRLEVLDTVSGNFQAEIIRGMLEAQDIRVALSQEGAGSVIAVNVGPLGDVQILVPSSQLERAKKVLDDYYSGAAESQDSSGE
;
A
#
# COMPACT_ATOMS: atom_id res chain seq x y z
N MET A 1 22.21 -16.41 0.10
CA MET A 1 20.93 -15.90 -0.44
C MET A 1 20.42 -14.94 0.62
N THR A 2 20.37 -13.64 0.36
CA THR A 2 19.88 -12.69 1.37
C THR A 2 18.38 -12.84 1.46
N GLU A 3 17.91 -13.47 2.53
CA GLU A 3 16.50 -13.50 2.92
C GLU A 3 16.14 -12.09 3.39
N ASP A 4 15.78 -11.20 2.45
CA ASP A 4 15.30 -9.87 2.82
C ASP A 4 13.92 -10.01 3.48
N ARG A 5 13.80 -9.52 4.70
CA ARG A 5 12.58 -9.60 5.50
C ARG A 5 11.55 -8.63 4.91
N LEU A 6 10.36 -9.12 4.60
CA LEU A 6 9.24 -8.27 4.26
C LEU A 6 8.70 -7.59 5.52
N GLU A 7 8.60 -6.27 5.49
CA GLU A 7 8.02 -5.45 6.54
C GLU A 7 6.76 -4.76 6.03
N VAL A 8 5.80 -4.55 6.93
CA VAL A 8 4.54 -3.87 6.62
C VAL A 8 4.83 -2.38 6.46
N LEU A 9 4.59 -1.88 5.25
CA LEU A 9 4.71 -0.47 4.90
C LEU A 9 3.48 0.31 5.35
N ASP A 10 2.30 -0.17 4.95
CA ASP A 10 1.01 0.48 5.16
C ASP A 10 -0.13 -0.53 5.06
N THR A 11 -1.30 -0.18 5.60
CA THR A 11 -2.50 -1.01 5.56
C THR A 11 -3.67 -0.18 5.05
N VAL A 12 -4.22 -0.57 3.92
CA VAL A 12 -5.32 0.15 3.26
C VAL A 12 -6.59 -0.69 3.22
N SER A 13 -7.72 -0.06 3.46
CA SER A 13 -9.02 -0.74 3.39
C SER A 13 -9.47 -0.83 1.93
N GLY A 14 -9.30 -2.02 1.34
CA GLY A 14 -9.80 -2.35 0.01
C GLY A 14 -8.74 -2.53 -1.08
N ASN A 15 -9.06 -3.46 -1.98
CA ASN A 15 -8.11 -3.97 -2.95
C ASN A 15 -7.70 -2.95 -4.03
N PHE A 16 -8.57 -1.99 -4.34
CA PHE A 16 -8.31 -0.99 -5.37
C PHE A 16 -7.18 -0.04 -4.97
N GLN A 17 -7.21 0.48 -3.74
CA GLN A 17 -6.17 1.39 -3.26
C GLN A 17 -4.83 0.66 -3.10
N ALA A 18 -4.85 -0.59 -2.64
CA ALA A 18 -3.66 -1.43 -2.54
C ALA A 18 -2.98 -1.65 -3.90
N GLU A 19 -3.77 -1.92 -4.96
CA GLU A 19 -3.26 -2.09 -6.33
C GLU A 19 -2.68 -0.80 -6.91
N ILE A 20 -3.27 0.37 -6.61
CA ILE A 20 -2.71 1.67 -7.02
C ILE A 20 -1.34 1.89 -6.38
N ILE A 21 -1.25 1.72 -5.05
CA ILE A 21 0.01 1.93 -4.31
C ILE A 21 1.06 0.93 -4.78
N ARG A 22 0.67 -0.33 -4.97
CA ARG A 22 1.54 -1.36 -5.54
C ARG A 22 2.09 -0.96 -6.90
N GLY A 23 1.23 -0.56 -7.84
CA GLY A 23 1.67 -0.18 -9.19
C GLY A 23 2.62 1.02 -9.18
N MET A 24 2.37 1.99 -8.33
CA MET A 24 3.22 3.17 -8.15
C MET A 24 4.61 2.81 -7.56
N LEU A 25 4.65 1.94 -6.55
CA LEU A 25 5.90 1.45 -5.97
C LEU A 25 6.67 0.56 -6.96
N GLU A 26 5.99 -0.35 -7.66
CA GLU A 26 6.60 -1.21 -8.69
C GLU A 26 7.20 -0.38 -9.84
N ALA A 27 6.56 0.72 -10.23
CA ALA A 27 7.09 1.65 -11.22
C ALA A 27 8.42 2.31 -10.81
N GLN A 28 8.74 2.32 -9.51
CA GLN A 28 10.00 2.81 -8.96
C GLN A 28 11.02 1.71 -8.68
N ASP A 29 10.80 0.51 -9.22
CA ASP A 29 11.60 -0.70 -9.00
C ASP A 29 11.54 -1.20 -7.55
N ILE A 30 10.46 -0.86 -6.83
CA ILE A 30 10.23 -1.29 -5.45
C ILE A 30 9.39 -2.56 -5.46
N ARG A 31 9.89 -3.63 -4.83
CA ARG A 31 9.14 -4.89 -4.72
C ARG A 31 8.04 -4.74 -3.68
N VAL A 32 6.80 -4.97 -4.09
CA VAL A 32 5.63 -4.94 -3.21
C VAL A 32 4.96 -6.30 -3.18
N ALA A 33 4.60 -6.75 -1.98
CA ALA A 33 3.72 -7.88 -1.74
C ALA A 33 2.44 -7.39 -1.06
N LEU A 34 1.28 -7.77 -1.59
CA LEU A 34 0.00 -7.48 -0.97
C LEU A 34 -0.44 -8.71 -0.16
N SER A 35 -0.72 -8.51 1.11
CA SER A 35 -1.30 -9.54 1.98
C SER A 35 -2.71 -9.09 2.37
N GLN A 36 -3.70 -9.73 1.76
CA GLN A 36 -5.07 -9.68 2.24
C GLN A 36 -5.24 -10.71 3.35
N GLU A 37 -5.79 -10.29 4.49
CA GLU A 37 -6.40 -11.22 5.45
C GLU A 37 -7.65 -11.84 4.81
N GLY A 38 -7.43 -12.80 3.93
CA GLY A 38 -8.47 -13.40 3.09
C GLY A 38 -8.03 -14.65 2.31
N ALA A 39 -6.78 -15.10 2.43
CA ALA A 39 -6.32 -16.38 1.88
C ALA A 39 -6.64 -17.57 2.80
N GLY A 40 -7.80 -17.51 3.48
CA GLY A 40 -8.22 -18.44 4.52
C GLY A 40 -9.62 -18.98 4.29
N SER A 41 -9.83 -19.64 3.15
CA SER A 41 -10.97 -20.52 2.87
C SER A 41 -12.31 -19.84 2.56
N VAL A 42 -13.07 -20.57 1.75
CA VAL A 42 -14.48 -20.45 1.39
C VAL A 42 -14.90 -19.34 0.43
N ILE A 43 -15.40 -19.80 -0.72
CA ILE A 43 -16.46 -19.17 -1.51
C ILE A 43 -17.56 -18.76 -0.54
N ALA A 44 -17.53 -17.52 -0.06
CA ALA A 44 -18.61 -16.95 0.71
C ALA A 44 -19.13 -15.75 -0.06
N VAL A 45 -20.34 -15.92 -0.57
CA VAL A 45 -21.26 -14.84 -0.93
C VAL A 45 -21.50 -13.98 0.32
N ASN A 46 -20.55 -13.13 0.69
CA ASN A 46 -20.69 -12.16 1.76
C ASN A 46 -20.33 -10.79 1.21
N VAL A 47 -21.39 -10.06 0.90
CA VAL A 47 -21.40 -8.60 0.88
C VAL A 47 -21.00 -8.13 2.28
N GLY A 48 -19.71 -7.83 2.49
CA GLY A 48 -19.12 -7.34 3.74
C GLY A 48 -17.88 -6.51 3.42
N PRO A 49 -17.56 -5.47 4.22
CA PRO A 49 -16.73 -4.35 3.78
C PRO A 49 -15.33 -4.82 3.39
N LEU A 50 -14.93 -4.44 2.18
CA LEU A 50 -13.56 -4.46 1.63
C LEU A 50 -12.48 -4.66 2.70
N GLY A 51 -12.03 -5.90 2.89
CA GLY A 51 -11.05 -6.26 3.92
C GLY A 51 -9.76 -5.45 3.81
N ASP A 52 -9.09 -5.26 4.94
CA ASP A 52 -7.83 -4.55 5.02
C ASP A 52 -6.72 -5.32 4.29
N VAL A 53 -5.96 -4.58 3.47
CA VAL A 53 -4.85 -5.10 2.67
C VAL A 53 -3.57 -4.52 3.21
N GLN A 54 -2.68 -5.39 3.67
CA GLN A 54 -1.36 -5.01 4.14
C GLN A 54 -0.41 -4.95 2.94
N ILE A 55 0.28 -3.83 2.81
CA ILE A 55 1.28 -3.58 1.78
C ILE A 55 2.64 -3.89 2.41
N LEU A 56 3.31 -4.93 1.94
CA LEU A 56 4.61 -5.35 2.45
C LEU A 56 5.71 -5.07 1.43
N VAL A 57 6.86 -4.63 1.93
CA VAL A 57 8.05 -4.33 1.14
C VAL A 57 9.29 -4.92 1.80
N PRO A 58 10.34 -5.26 1.04
CA PRO A 58 11.60 -5.67 1.64
C PRO A 58 12.14 -4.58 2.56
N SER A 59 12.61 -4.98 3.73
CA SER A 59 13.24 -4.13 4.76
C SER A 59 14.30 -3.18 4.17
N SER A 60 15.10 -3.63 3.19
CA SER A 60 16.07 -2.77 2.49
C SER A 60 15.44 -1.62 1.70
N GLN A 61 14.17 -1.73 1.31
CA GLN A 61 13.44 -0.73 0.51
C GLN A 61 12.34 -0.02 1.31
N LEU A 62 12.12 -0.40 2.57
CA LEU A 62 11.06 0.13 3.43
C LEU A 62 11.12 1.66 3.55
N GLU A 63 12.30 2.21 3.84
CA GLU A 63 12.47 3.66 3.96
C GLU A 63 12.14 4.40 2.65
N ARG A 64 12.56 3.82 1.52
CA ARG A 64 12.30 4.40 0.19
C ARG A 64 10.81 4.36 -0.14
N ALA A 65 10.17 3.20 0.08
CA ALA A 65 8.75 3.02 -0.15
C ALA A 65 7.91 3.96 0.72
N LYS A 66 8.31 4.14 1.99
CA LYS A 66 7.65 5.06 2.91
C LYS A 66 7.72 6.50 2.45
N LYS A 67 8.88 6.93 1.95
CA LYS A 67 9.05 8.29 1.40
C LYS A 67 8.21 8.53 0.15
N VAL A 68 8.13 7.53 -0.73
CA VAL A 68 7.28 7.58 -1.93
C VAL A 68 5.81 7.64 -1.57
N LEU A 69 5.39 6.84 -0.59
CA LEU A 69 4.00 6.82 -0.13
C LEU A 69 3.61 8.14 0.56
N ASP A 70 4.51 8.68 1.39
CA ASP A 70 4.34 9.99 2.03
C ASP A 70 4.25 11.13 1.01
N ASP A 71 5.12 11.14 -0.01
CA ASP A 71 5.06 12.09 -1.13
C ASP A 71 3.73 11.97 -1.90
N TYR A 72 3.24 10.75 -2.13
CA TYR A 72 1.94 10.51 -2.75
C TYR A 72 0.78 11.08 -1.92
N TYR A 73 0.76 10.84 -0.60
CA TYR A 73 -0.28 11.37 0.28
C TYR A 73 -0.18 12.90 0.45
N SER A 74 1.05 13.43 0.55
CA SER A 74 1.30 14.86 0.67
C SER A 74 0.94 15.60 -0.61
N GLY A 75 1.39 15.13 -1.77
CA GLY A 75 1.06 15.70 -3.08
C GLY A 75 -0.44 15.62 -3.41
N ALA A 76 -1.16 14.62 -2.87
CA ALA A 76 -2.62 14.60 -2.92
C ALA A 76 -3.27 15.68 -2.04
N ALA A 77 -2.66 16.03 -0.91
CA ALA A 77 -3.14 17.07 0.00
C ALA A 77 -2.89 18.50 -0.52
N GLU A 78 -1.86 18.73 -1.33
CA GLU A 78 -1.53 20.06 -1.88
C GLU A 78 -2.55 20.61 -2.91
N SER A 79 -3.62 19.86 -3.22
CA SER A 79 -4.77 20.41 -3.95
C SER A 79 -5.78 21.14 -3.05
N GLN A 80 -5.56 21.17 -1.73
CA GLN A 80 -6.38 21.93 -0.78
C GLN A 80 -5.53 22.63 0.27
N ASP A 81 -4.84 23.70 -0.12
CA ASP A 81 -5.10 25.05 0.40
C ASP A 81 -3.95 25.98 0.03
N SER A 82 -4.27 26.99 -0.75
CA SER A 82 -3.66 28.31 -0.52
C SER A 82 -4.70 29.37 -0.87
N SER A 83 -5.35 29.85 0.19
CA SER A 83 -5.57 31.28 0.51
C SER A 83 -6.37 32.12 -0.51
N GLY A 84 -7.54 32.65 -0.14
CA GLY A 84 -7.72 33.96 0.52
C GLY A 84 -9.02 34.54 -0.09
N GLU A 85 -9.90 35.30 0.57
CA GLU A 85 -9.83 36.26 1.69
C GLU A 85 -11.24 36.36 2.32
#